data_AF-A0A957EZ71-F1
#
_entry.id   AF-A0A957EZ71-F1
#
_cell.length_a   1.000
_cell.length_b   1.000
_cell.length_c   1.000
_cell.angle_alpha   90.00
_cell.angle_beta   90.00
_cell.angle_gamma   90.00
#
_symmetry.space_group_name_H-M   'P 1'
#
loop_
_entity.id
_entity.type
_entity.pdbx_description
1 polymer ?
#
loop_
_entity_poly.entity_id
_entity_poly.type
_entity_poly.pdbx_seq_one_letter_code
_entity_poly.pdbx_strand_id
1 'polypeptide(L)' 'MNLQLTDEQRMIVEMVRTFVEKELQPYEEEVEREDGVRPELQRQIRDKALQFGLYAANMPEELGGAGLDTVSLALME' A
#
# COMPACT_ATOMS: atom_id res chain seq x y z
N MET A 1 13.65 24.53 6.01
CA MET A 1 13.12 23.24 5.53
C MET A 1 11.63 23.24 5.82
N ASN A 2 10.78 23.08 4.80
CA ASN A 2 9.34 22.94 4.99
C ASN A 2 8.99 21.45 4.92
N LEU A 3 8.40 20.90 5.98
CA LEU A 3 8.05 19.48 6.12
C LEU A 3 6.54 19.23 6.02
N GLN A 4 5.76 20.25 5.65
CA GLN A 4 4.33 20.09 5.45
C GLN A 4 4.07 19.25 4.20
N LEU A 5 3.25 18.22 4.35
CA LEU A 5 2.80 17.39 3.22
C LEU A 5 1.92 18.18 2.28
N THR A 6 2.12 17.97 0.98
CA THR A 6 1.21 18.42 -0.07
C THR A 6 -0.13 17.67 0.03
N ASP A 7 -1.17 18.18 -0.61
CA ASP A 7 -2.48 17.52 -0.64
C ASP A 7 -2.39 16.12 -1.28
N GLU A 8 -1.60 15.99 -2.34
CA GLU A 8 -1.32 14.70 -2.98
C GLU A 8 -0.62 13.71 -2.04
N GLN A 9 0.40 14.15 -1.31
CA GLN A 9 1.08 13.33 -0.32
C GLN A 9 0.14 12.89 0.81
N ARG A 10 -0.77 13.76 1.25
CA ARG A 10 -1.80 13.40 2.24
C ARG A 10 -2.74 12.34 1.68
N MET A 11 -3.17 12.47 0.43
CA MET A 11 -4.02 11.48 -0.24
C MET A 11 -3.33 10.10 -0.33
N ILE A 12 -2.03 10.07 -0.62
CA ILE A 12 -1.25 8.82 -0.64
C ILE A 12 -1.26 8.15 0.74
N VAL A 13 -0.98 8.92 1.80
CA VAL A 13 -1.01 8.41 3.19
C VAL A 13 -2.40 7.87 3.55
N GLU A 14 -3.47 8.59 3.18
CA GLU A 14 -4.84 8.16 3.46
C GLU A 14 -5.23 6.88 2.70
N MET A 15 -4.77 6.75 1.45
CA MET A 15 -4.97 5.54 0.65
C MET A 15 -4.29 4.32 1.30
N VAL A 16 -3.03 4.46 1.71
CA VAL A 16 -2.29 3.38 2.38
C VAL A 16 -2.95 3.00 3.69
N ARG A 17 -3.33 3.99 4.52
CA ARG A 17 -4.05 3.74 5.78
C ARG A 17 -5.34 2.96 5.54
N THR A 18 -6.11 3.36 4.55
CA THR A 18 -7.38 2.68 4.19
C THR A 18 -7.13 1.25 3.74
N PHE A 19 -6.07 1.00 2.97
CA PHE A 19 -5.71 -0.35 2.54
C PHE A 19 -5.33 -1.24 3.72
N VAL A 20 -4.52 -0.75 4.66
CA VAL A 20 -4.17 -1.48 5.88
C VAL A 20 -5.42 -1.83 6.68
N GLU A 21 -6.28 -0.85 6.93
CA GLU A 21 -7.50 -1.03 7.75
C GLU A 21 -8.49 -2.02 7.12
N LYS A 22 -8.65 -2.00 5.80
CA LYS A 22 -9.67 -2.81 5.12
C LYS A 22 -9.18 -4.14 4.61
N GLU A 23 -7.90 -4.23 4.24
CA GLU A 23 -7.36 -5.37 3.50
C GLU A 23 -6.34 -6.18 4.29
N LEU A 24 -5.76 -5.63 5.37
CA LEU A 24 -4.79 -6.32 6.22
C LEU A 24 -5.35 -6.61 7.62
N GLN A 25 -5.80 -5.59 8.34
CA GLN A 25 -6.27 -5.69 9.73
C GLN A 25 -7.33 -6.79 9.97
N PRO A 26 -8.30 -7.04 9.06
CA PRO A 26 -9.29 -8.10 9.28
C PRO A 26 -8.70 -9.51 9.43
N TYR A 27 -7.44 -9.70 9.06
CA TYR A 27 -6.75 -11.00 9.07
C TYR A 27 -5.69 -11.11 10.19
N GLU A 28 -5.50 -10.09 11.03
CA GLU A 28 -4.46 -10.10 12.08
C GLU A 28 -4.59 -11.32 13.02
N GLU A 29 -5.79 -11.57 13.55
CA GLU A 29 -6.03 -12.71 14.47
C GLU A 29 -5.81 -14.07 13.78
N GLU A 30 -6.13 -14.19 12.49
CA GLU A 30 -5.89 -15.40 11.72
C GLU A 30 -4.38 -15.65 11.57
N VAL A 31 -3.64 -14.62 11.17
CA VAL A 31 -2.20 -14.69 10.93
C VAL A 31 -1.43 -14.98 12.22
N GLU A 32 -1.82 -14.37 13.34
CA GLU A 32 -1.24 -14.64 14.66
C GLU A 32 -1.49 -16.09 15.10
N ARG A 33 -2.72 -16.58 14.96
CA ARG A 33 -3.11 -17.93 15.38
C ARG A 33 -2.43 -19.03 14.55
N GLU A 34 -2.23 -18.80 13.26
CA GLU A 34 -1.65 -19.77 12.33
C GLU A 34 -0.12 -19.64 12.19
N ASP A 35 0.50 -18.67 12.88
CA ASP A 35 1.93 -18.32 12.78
C ASP A 35 2.38 -18.11 11.32
N GLY A 36 1.54 -17.42 10.54
CA GLY A 36 1.85 -17.15 9.14
C GLY A 36 0.67 -16.69 8.29
N VAL A 37 1.02 -16.20 7.09
CA VAL A 37 0.05 -15.82 6.07
C VAL A 37 -0.13 -16.97 5.10
N ARG A 38 -1.34 -17.53 5.05
CA ARG A 38 -1.65 -18.60 4.09
C ARG A 38 -1.56 -18.12 2.63
N PRO A 39 -1.11 -18.97 1.68
CA PRO A 39 -0.81 -18.55 0.30
C PRO A 39 -1.97 -17.88 -0.43
N GLU A 40 -3.21 -18.30 -0.16
CA GLU A 40 -4.42 -17.76 -0.77
C GLU A 40 -4.66 -16.31 -0.32
N LEU A 41 -4.47 -16.04 0.97
CA LEU A 41 -4.60 -14.70 1.55
C LEU A 41 -3.50 -13.78 1.02
N GLN A 42 -2.26 -14.26 0.94
CA GLN A 42 -1.16 -13.50 0.35
C GLN A 42 -1.46 -13.10 -1.10
N ARG A 43 -1.97 -14.03 -1.91
CA ARG A 43 -2.36 -13.76 -3.30
C ARG A 43 -3.49 -12.73 -3.37
N GLN A 44 -4.52 -12.90 -2.54
CA GLN A 44 -5.64 -11.97 -2.48
C GLN A 44 -5.20 -10.54 -2.12
N ILE A 45 -4.36 -10.38 -1.09
CA ILE A 45 -3.84 -9.08 -0.67
C ILE A 45 -2.99 -8.47 -1.78
N ARG A 46 -2.13 -9.27 -2.43
CA ARG A 46 -1.29 -8.81 -3.54
C ARG A 46 -2.12 -8.31 -4.72
N ASP A 47 -3.16 -9.05 -5.10
CA ASP A 47 -4.04 -8.68 -6.22
C ASP A 47 -4.80 -7.38 -5.91
N LYS A 48 -5.21 -7.17 -4.66
CA LYS A 48 -5.80 -5.90 -4.21
C LYS A 48 -4.76 -4.77 -4.22
N ALA A 49 -3.55 -4.98 -3.73
CA ALA A 49 -2.49 -3.96 -3.75
C ALA A 49 -2.16 -3.49 -5.18
N LEU A 50 -2.17 -4.43 -6.15
CA LEU A 50 -2.04 -4.10 -7.57
C LEU A 50 -3.21 -3.25 -8.08
N GLN A 51 -4.46 -3.60 -7.73
CA GLN A 51 -5.64 -2.83 -8.13
C GLN A 51 -5.68 -1.42 -7.52
N PHE A 52 -5.14 -1.25 -6.32
CA PHE A 52 -5.03 0.03 -5.63
C PHE A 52 -3.82 0.86 -6.08
N GLY A 53 -2.97 0.36 -6.99
CA GLY A 53 -1.77 1.08 -7.44
C GLY A 53 -0.65 1.17 -6.39
N LEU A 54 -0.74 0.37 -5.32
CA LEU A 54 0.26 0.32 -4.24
C LEU A 54 1.46 -0.57 -4.59
N TYR A 55 1.39 -1.29 -5.70
CA TYR A 55 2.46 -2.17 -6.15
C TYR A 55 3.32 -1.47 -7.21
N ALA A 56 4.65 -1.51 -7.02
CA ALA A 56 5.61 -0.87 -7.90
C ALA A 56 5.30 0.62 -8.15
N ALA A 57 4.87 1.33 -7.09
CA ALA A 57 4.36 2.70 -7.19
C ALA A 57 5.41 3.71 -7.68
N ASN A 58 6.70 3.39 -7.59
CA ASN A 58 7.81 4.18 -8.13
C ASN A 58 8.04 3.99 -9.63
N MET A 59 7.43 2.98 -10.26
CA MET A 59 7.58 2.75 -11.69
C MET A 59 6.82 3.80 -12.50
N PRO A 60 7.30 4.17 -13.69
CA PRO A 60 6.58 5.08 -14.58
C PRO A 60 5.15 4.63 -14.88
N GLU A 61 4.24 5.59 -15.04
CA GLU A 61 2.85 5.33 -15.45
C GLU A 61 2.76 4.58 -16.78
N GLU A 62 3.67 4.86 -17.72
CA GLU A 62 3.77 4.17 -19.02
C GLU A 62 4.03 2.66 -18.88
N LEU A 63 4.57 2.22 -17.74
CA LEU A 63 4.83 0.83 -17.41
C LEU A 63 3.80 0.25 -16.43
N GLY A 64 2.74 1.01 -16.13
CA GLY A 64 1.67 0.62 -15.20
C GLY A 64 1.96 0.87 -13.72
N GLY A 65 2.99 1.67 -13.39
CA GLY A 65 3.24 2.13 -12.02
C GLY A 65 2.53 3.45 -11.70
N ALA A 66 2.73 3.96 -10.48
CA ALA A 66 2.11 5.20 -10.01
C ALA A 66 3.00 6.44 -10.16
N GLY A 67 4.22 6.30 -10.70
CA GLY A 67 5.13 7.42 -10.97
C GLY A 67 5.57 8.23 -9.75
N LEU A 68 5.46 7.67 -8.54
CA LEU A 68 5.69 8.41 -7.30
C LEU A 68 7.16 8.87 -7.18
N ASP A 69 7.34 10.11 -6.76
CA ASP A 69 8.66 10.62 -6.36
C ASP A 69 9.15 9.97 -5.06
N THR A 70 10.43 10.18 -4.74
CA THR A 70 11.06 9.52 -3.59
C THR A 70 10.41 9.88 -2.25
N VAL A 71 9.89 11.10 -2.09
CA VAL A 71 9.25 11.52 -0.83
C VAL A 71 7.89 10.85 -0.69
N SER A 72 7.12 10.83 -1.76
CA SER A 72 5.79 10.21 -1.81
C SER A 72 5.87 8.70 -1.67
N LEU A 73 6.89 8.06 -2.25
CA LEU A 73 7.20 6.65 -2.02
C LEU A 73 7.56 6.39 -0.55
N ALA A 74 8.39 7.23 0.07
CA ALA A 74 8.76 7.09 1.48
C ALA A 74 7.59 7.30 2.45
N LEU A 75 6.52 7.97 2.03
CA LEU A 75 5.29 8.09 2.81
C LEU A 75 4.38 6.86 2.66
N MET A 76 4.60 6.06 1.62
CA MET A 76 3.83 4.86 1.32
C MET A 76 4.42 3.60 1.98
N GLU A 77 5.75 3.53 2.12
CA GLU A 77 6.51 2.42 2.75
C GLU A 77 6.47 2.42 4.28
#